data_AF-A0AAV7JV22-F1
#
_entry.id   AF-A0AAV7JV22-F1
#
_cell.length_a   1.000
_cell.length_b   1.000
_cell.length_c   1.000
_cell.angle_alpha   90.00
_cell.angle_beta   90.00
_cell.angle_gamma   90.00
#
_symmetry.space_group_name_H-M   'P 1'
#
loop_
_entity.id
_entity.type
_entity.pdbx_description
1 polymer ?
#
loop_
_entity_poly.entity_id
_entity_poly.type
_entity_poly.pdbx_seq_one_letter_code
_entity_poly.pdbx_strand_id
1 'polypeptide(L)'
;MYYSYLEMMFTTNSENTPPSVSQVGRSTLLPDIDIPGTVQKEITPNTSLGPTLNIAAIKTAESLLCNDIPSPISATFEPGYIRPPPPLTLSQQELVWMNPTECLQAIQWDNSMCMDNRAVVVRKLLGKSFKEPLTRDEEYQFTLAVEKEPKLILQGGLTPTKLPLIVENNPTIAIFLTGKLTNFPNLINEYLETLVSMEMSLHSIEVLNNLSTTVDFPTEFLQLYITRCLESCQSFKDRNQQQRCVRLVCVFLQCLIRNKKFNPQDMFAELQAFCIEFSRIREAAGLFRLLKNMDTIDNKV
;
A
#
# COMPACT_ATOMS: atom_id res chain seq x y z
N MET A 1 45.44 22.99 -11.59
CA MET A 1 45.94 22.46 -10.30
C MET A 1 44.71 22.19 -9.45
N TYR A 2 44.21 20.99 -9.17
CA TYR A 2 44.80 19.67 -8.95
C TYR A 2 43.89 18.60 -9.59
N TYR A 3 44.39 17.89 -10.60
CA TYR A 3 43.86 16.61 -11.09
C TYR A 3 45.08 15.82 -11.54
N SER A 4 45.77 15.16 -10.62
CA SER A 4 46.95 14.33 -10.94
C SER A 4 47.38 13.46 -9.76
N TYR A 5 46.51 12.55 -9.27
CA TYR A 5 46.95 11.49 -8.34
C TYR A 5 46.09 10.20 -8.37
N LEU A 6 45.41 9.91 -9.48
CA LEU A 6 44.58 8.69 -9.62
C LEU A 6 44.89 7.86 -10.88
N GLU A 7 46.04 8.07 -11.51
CA GLU A 7 46.50 7.30 -12.69
C GLU A 7 47.97 6.85 -12.57
N MET A 8 48.33 6.19 -11.47
CA MET A 8 49.59 5.45 -11.41
C MET A 8 49.39 4.19 -10.58
N MET A 9 48.95 3.10 -11.22
CA MET A 9 49.39 1.72 -10.96
C MET A 9 48.60 0.71 -11.83
N PHE A 10 48.55 0.93 -13.15
CA PHE A 10 48.19 -0.14 -14.08
C PHE A 10 49.10 -0.05 -15.32
N THR A 11 50.27 -0.70 -15.23
CA THR A 11 51.03 -1.11 -16.41
C THR A 11 51.56 -2.51 -16.20
N THR A 12 51.05 -3.38 -17.06
CA THR A 12 51.45 -4.73 -17.43
C THR A 12 52.90 -4.80 -17.91
N ASN A 13 53.64 -5.87 -17.56
CA ASN A 13 54.11 -6.86 -18.54
C ASN A 13 55.07 -7.92 -17.96
N SER A 14 55.01 -9.09 -18.61
CA SER A 14 56.05 -10.14 -18.71
C SER A 14 56.11 -11.13 -17.55
N GLU A 15 56.14 -12.46 -17.70
CA GLU A 15 55.98 -13.42 -18.81
C GLU A 15 56.02 -14.83 -18.17
N ASN A 16 55.37 -15.81 -18.80
CA ASN A 16 55.77 -17.23 -18.92
C ASN A 16 55.78 -18.18 -17.69
N THR A 17 54.74 -19.04 -17.66
CA THR A 17 54.73 -20.53 -17.57
C THR A 17 53.75 -21.09 -16.52
N PRO A 18 52.92 -22.11 -16.87
CA PRO A 18 51.94 -22.68 -15.95
C PRO A 18 52.56 -23.83 -15.12
N PRO A 19 52.31 -23.94 -13.81
CA PRO A 19 52.45 -25.20 -13.13
C PRO A 19 51.10 -25.94 -13.13
N SER A 20 51.11 -27.09 -13.81
CA SER A 20 50.53 -28.34 -13.34
C SER A 20 49.11 -28.31 -12.78
N VAL A 21 48.15 -28.78 -13.60
CA VAL A 21 46.82 -29.19 -13.15
C VAL A 21 46.96 -30.33 -12.14
N SER A 22 46.88 -30.00 -10.86
CA SER A 22 46.65 -30.97 -9.78
C SER A 22 45.16 -31.31 -9.75
N GLN A 23 44.79 -32.40 -10.43
CA GLN A 23 43.51 -33.08 -10.21
C GLN A 23 43.49 -33.63 -8.79
N VAL A 24 42.83 -32.94 -7.85
CA VAL A 24 42.40 -33.55 -6.59
C VAL A 24 41.02 -33.04 -6.20
N GLY A 25 40.07 -33.97 -6.12
CA GLY A 25 38.88 -33.88 -5.28
C GLY A 25 37.70 -33.08 -5.85
N ARG A 26 36.72 -33.78 -6.42
CA ARG A 26 35.34 -33.26 -6.57
C ARG A 26 34.84 -32.80 -5.20
N SER A 27 34.59 -31.49 -5.04
CA SER A 27 33.84 -30.96 -3.91
C SER A 27 32.36 -31.32 -4.08
N THR A 28 31.90 -32.35 -3.39
CA THR A 28 30.47 -32.63 -3.27
C THR A 28 29.92 -31.70 -2.19
N LEU A 29 29.40 -30.54 -2.58
CA LEU A 29 28.64 -29.67 -1.68
C LEU A 29 27.33 -30.38 -1.32
N LEU A 30 27.14 -30.69 -0.03
CA LEU A 30 25.88 -31.19 0.51
C LEU A 30 25.01 -30.00 0.98
N PRO A 31 23.71 -29.96 0.64
CA PRO A 31 22.79 -28.99 1.22
C PRO A 31 22.47 -29.36 2.68
N ASP A 32 22.35 -28.36 3.55
CA ASP A 32 21.90 -28.55 4.94
C ASP A 32 20.42 -28.95 4.98
N ILE A 33 20.12 -30.02 5.71
CA ILE A 33 18.76 -30.42 6.08
C ILE A 33 18.73 -30.52 7.61
N ASP A 34 18.07 -29.55 8.24
CA ASP A 34 17.69 -29.62 9.64
C ASP A 34 16.64 -30.73 9.80
N ILE A 35 16.96 -31.78 10.56
CA ILE A 35 15.95 -32.74 11.05
C ILE A 35 15.99 -32.75 12.58
N PRO A 36 14.84 -32.54 13.25
CA PRO A 36 14.77 -32.50 14.70
C PRO A 36 14.67 -33.91 15.31
N GLY A 37 15.47 -34.13 16.36
CA GLY A 37 15.12 -34.98 17.51
C GLY A 37 15.18 -36.49 17.33
N THR A 38 16.26 -37.10 17.82
CA THR A 38 16.28 -38.53 18.16
C THR A 38 16.47 -38.70 19.67
N VAL A 39 15.41 -39.19 20.31
CA VAL A 39 15.29 -39.52 21.73
C VAL A 39 16.25 -40.66 22.10
N GLN A 40 17.10 -40.44 23.09
CA GLN A 40 17.92 -41.48 23.71
C GLN A 40 17.03 -42.36 24.61
N LYS A 41 17.02 -43.68 24.38
CA LYS A 41 16.49 -44.66 25.34
C LYS A 41 17.68 -45.44 25.92
N GLU A 42 17.93 -45.22 27.20
CA GLU A 42 18.88 -45.96 28.03
C GLU A 42 18.44 -47.42 28.18
N ILE A 43 19.38 -48.36 28.08
CA ILE A 43 19.19 -49.74 28.53
C ILE A 43 20.39 -50.11 29.41
N THR A 44 20.08 -50.36 30.69
CA THR A 44 20.98 -50.84 31.74
C THR A 44 21.42 -52.30 31.50
N PRO A 45 22.64 -52.72 31.88
CA PRO A 45 23.09 -54.09 31.73
C PRO A 45 22.73 -54.90 32.98
N ASN A 46 22.23 -56.12 32.83
CA ASN A 46 22.38 -57.17 33.85
C ASN A 46 22.43 -58.54 33.17
N THR A 47 23.58 -59.17 33.26
CA THR A 47 23.88 -60.53 32.79
C THR A 47 23.62 -61.51 33.93
N SER A 48 22.92 -62.61 33.66
CA SER A 48 23.01 -63.83 34.48
C SER A 48 23.00 -65.11 33.62
N LEU A 49 24.14 -65.80 33.71
CA LEU A 49 24.51 -67.20 33.48
C LEU A 49 23.54 -68.22 32.80
N GLY A 50 24.02 -68.77 31.66
CA GLY A 50 24.01 -70.20 31.28
C GLY A 50 22.76 -70.78 30.58
N PRO A 51 22.87 -71.94 29.89
CA PRO A 51 23.84 -72.34 28.88
C PRO A 51 23.23 -72.35 27.45
N THR A 52 24.12 -72.18 26.48
CA THR A 52 24.16 -72.89 25.19
C THR A 52 23.06 -72.64 24.15
N LEU A 53 23.45 -71.83 23.14
CA LEU A 53 23.43 -72.22 21.73
C LEU A 53 22.10 -72.76 21.17
N ASN A 54 20.97 -72.07 21.38
CA ASN A 54 19.84 -72.22 20.44
C ASN A 54 18.84 -71.07 20.44
N ILE A 55 18.71 -70.33 21.54
CA ILE A 55 17.74 -69.21 21.62
C ILE A 55 18.16 -68.03 20.72
N ALA A 56 19.46 -67.78 20.57
CA ALA A 56 19.98 -66.73 19.69
C ALA A 56 19.79 -67.07 18.21
N ALA A 57 20.03 -68.33 17.82
CA ALA A 57 19.85 -68.81 16.45
C ALA A 57 18.37 -68.82 16.04
N ILE A 58 17.48 -69.24 16.96
CA ILE A 58 16.03 -69.22 16.75
C ILE A 58 15.51 -67.78 16.67
N LYS A 59 15.95 -66.88 17.56
CA LYS A 59 15.61 -65.45 17.48
C LYS A 59 16.13 -64.78 16.20
N THR A 60 17.32 -65.14 15.72
CA THR A 60 17.84 -64.62 14.45
C THR A 60 17.06 -65.16 13.25
N ALA A 61 16.59 -66.42 13.30
CA ALA A 61 15.78 -67.00 12.23
C ALA A 61 14.36 -66.41 12.19
N GLU A 62 13.73 -66.23 13.36
CA GLU A 62 12.42 -65.58 13.50
C GLU A 62 12.47 -64.12 13.02
N SER A 63 13.57 -63.41 13.30
CA SER A 63 13.79 -62.03 12.89
C SER A 63 14.11 -61.84 11.40
N LEU A 64 14.45 -62.91 10.67
CA LEU A 64 14.64 -62.91 9.21
C LEU A 64 13.35 -63.31 8.46
N LEU A 65 12.41 -63.97 9.15
CA LEU A 65 11.13 -64.44 8.62
C LEU A 65 10.00 -63.41 8.83
N CYS A 66 10.05 -62.64 9.91
CA CYS A 66 9.28 -61.41 10.08
C CYS A 66 10.08 -60.27 9.47
N ASN A 67 9.50 -59.50 8.55
CA ASN A 67 10.10 -58.40 7.79
C ASN A 67 10.62 -57.20 8.63
N ASP A 68 10.98 -57.41 9.89
CA ASP A 68 11.36 -56.36 10.85
C ASP A 68 12.83 -55.93 10.74
N ILE A 69 13.64 -56.59 9.90
CA ILE A 69 14.99 -56.14 9.55
C ILE A 69 15.06 -55.92 8.03
N PRO A 70 15.36 -54.70 7.54
CA PRO A 70 15.63 -54.50 6.13
C PRO A 70 16.81 -55.38 5.72
N SER A 71 16.67 -56.07 4.58
CA SER A 71 17.70 -56.98 4.04
C SER A 71 19.13 -56.40 4.16
N PRO A 72 20.18 -57.22 4.39
CA PRO A 72 21.55 -56.72 4.44
C PRO A 72 21.97 -55.95 3.18
N ILE A 73 21.35 -56.29 2.03
CA ILE A 73 21.53 -55.60 0.75
C ILE A 73 20.99 -54.17 0.76
N SER A 74 19.87 -53.92 1.45
CA SER A 74 19.29 -52.57 1.59
C SER A 74 20.04 -51.70 2.62
N ALA A 75 20.88 -52.28 3.47
CA ALA A 75 21.72 -51.52 4.41
C ALA A 75 23.03 -51.01 3.78
N THR A 76 23.39 -51.47 2.57
CA THR A 76 24.72 -51.23 1.99
C THR A 76 24.72 -50.24 0.81
N PHE A 77 23.57 -49.71 0.39
CA PHE A 77 23.48 -48.85 -0.80
C PHE A 77 23.31 -47.35 -0.53
N GLU A 78 23.29 -46.91 0.72
CA GLU A 78 23.41 -45.49 1.06
C GLU A 78 24.84 -45.19 1.53
N PRO A 79 25.59 -44.29 0.87
CA PRO A 79 26.86 -43.84 1.41
C PRO A 79 26.58 -43.14 2.74
N GLY A 80 27.15 -43.68 3.83
CA GLY A 80 27.08 -43.03 5.14
C GLY A 80 27.68 -41.63 5.04
N TYR A 81 26.91 -40.60 5.36
CA TYR A 81 27.38 -39.22 5.39
C TYR A 81 28.27 -39.00 6.61
N ILE A 82 29.53 -39.39 6.51
CA ILE A 82 30.54 -39.13 7.53
C ILE A 82 30.97 -37.67 7.39
N ARG A 83 30.48 -36.79 8.27
CA ARG A 83 31.11 -35.47 8.46
C ARG A 83 32.31 -35.67 9.38
N PRO A 84 33.57 -35.47 8.90
CA PRO A 84 34.69 -35.41 9.83
C PRO A 84 34.43 -34.27 10.82
N PRO A 85 34.74 -34.46 12.12
CA PRO A 85 34.63 -33.38 13.09
C PRO A 85 35.51 -32.21 12.63
N PRO A 86 35.08 -30.95 12.87
CA PRO A 86 35.86 -29.78 12.48
C PRO A 86 37.30 -29.91 13.03
N PRO A 87 38.33 -29.54 12.25
CA PRO A 87 39.71 -29.60 12.70
C PRO A 87 39.87 -28.84 14.02
N LEU A 88 40.43 -29.49 15.03
CA LEU A 88 40.58 -28.90 16.37
C LEU A 88 41.73 -27.87 16.45
N THR A 89 42.53 -27.75 15.38
CA THR A 89 43.72 -26.89 15.35
C THR A 89 43.65 -25.97 14.14
N LEU A 90 43.51 -24.67 14.40
CA LEU A 90 43.74 -23.62 13.41
C LEU A 90 45.20 -23.71 12.95
N SER A 91 45.45 -23.98 11.69
CA SER A 91 46.83 -23.97 11.18
C SER A 91 47.37 -22.53 11.17
N GLN A 92 48.67 -22.32 11.40
CA GLN A 92 49.25 -20.96 11.46
C GLN A 92 49.13 -20.18 10.12
N GLN A 93 48.77 -20.86 9.03
CA GLN A 93 48.58 -20.29 7.70
C GLN A 93 47.10 -20.24 7.28
N GLU A 94 46.18 -20.58 8.19
CA GLU A 94 44.75 -20.53 7.92
C GLU A 94 44.23 -19.09 8.01
N LEU A 95 43.42 -18.69 7.02
CA LEU A 95 42.73 -17.42 7.03
C LEU A 95 41.66 -17.44 8.13
N VAL A 96 41.99 -16.85 9.29
CA VAL A 96 41.03 -16.70 10.39
C VAL A 96 40.10 -15.53 10.08
N TRP A 97 38.80 -15.79 10.10
CA TRP A 97 37.81 -14.72 10.04
C TRP A 97 37.98 -13.81 11.27
N MET A 98 38.44 -12.59 11.05
CA MET A 98 38.53 -11.61 12.12
C MET A 98 37.12 -11.08 12.39
N ASN A 99 36.53 -11.48 13.52
CA ASN A 99 35.35 -10.83 14.05
C ASN A 99 35.81 -9.58 14.82
N PRO A 100 35.71 -8.36 14.26
CA PRO A 100 36.04 -7.15 15.00
C PRO A 100 35.20 -7.11 16.28
N THR A 101 35.86 -7.23 17.43
CA THR A 101 35.23 -7.28 18.76
C THR A 101 34.86 -5.88 19.24
N GLU A 102 35.50 -4.87 18.65
CA GLU A 102 35.20 -3.47 18.88
C GLU A 102 34.21 -3.02 17.80
N CYS A 103 32.99 -2.69 18.22
CA CYS A 103 32.01 -1.99 17.39
C CYS A 103 32.51 -0.54 17.19
N LEU A 104 33.57 -0.37 16.38
CA LEU A 104 34.25 0.92 16.20
C LEU A 104 33.44 1.93 15.40
N GLN A 105 32.27 1.53 14.88
CA GLN A 105 31.37 2.42 14.16
C GLN A 105 29.95 2.09 14.58
N ALA A 106 29.26 3.07 15.16
CA ALA A 106 27.82 2.99 15.30
C ALA A 106 27.24 2.82 13.90
N ILE A 107 26.49 1.73 13.67
CA ILE A 107 25.78 1.50 12.42
C ILE A 107 24.88 2.73 12.18
N GLN A 108 25.27 3.58 11.25
CA GLN A 108 24.47 4.71 10.81
C GLN A 108 23.67 4.25 9.61
N TRP A 109 22.35 4.28 9.74
CA TRP A 109 21.46 4.07 8.61
C TRP A 109 21.38 5.37 7.80
N ASP A 110 21.67 5.29 6.50
CA ASP A 110 21.30 6.37 5.60
C ASP A 110 19.77 6.33 5.44
N ASN A 111 19.08 7.19 6.18
CA ASN A 111 17.63 7.30 6.11
C ASN A 111 17.13 7.73 4.72
N SER A 112 18.01 8.18 3.81
CA SER A 112 17.65 8.54 2.44
C SER A 112 17.82 7.39 1.43
N MET A 113 18.49 6.29 1.79
CA MET A 113 18.61 5.10 0.93
C MET A 113 17.23 4.47 0.70
N CYS A 114 16.88 4.26 -0.57
CA CYS A 114 15.60 3.66 -0.99
C CYS A 114 14.33 4.45 -0.61
N MET A 115 14.44 5.70 -0.15
CA MET A 115 13.30 6.60 -0.11
C MET A 115 13.01 7.09 -1.52
N ASP A 116 11.82 6.80 -2.04
CA ASP A 116 11.37 7.44 -3.27
C ASP A 116 11.25 8.95 -2.97
N ASN A 117 12.14 9.78 -3.53
CA ASN A 117 12.15 11.23 -3.30
C ASN A 117 10.76 11.84 -3.52
N ARG A 118 9.96 11.23 -4.41
CA ARG A 118 8.56 11.57 -4.68
C ARG A 118 7.67 11.51 -3.43
N ALA A 119 7.79 10.48 -2.60
CA ALA A 119 6.98 10.35 -1.38
C ALA A 119 7.26 11.47 -0.39
N VAL A 120 8.53 11.88 -0.25
CA VAL A 120 8.94 13.00 0.61
C VAL A 120 8.41 14.32 0.06
N VAL A 121 8.52 14.53 -1.26
CA VAL A 121 8.00 15.73 -1.93
C VAL A 121 6.48 15.81 -1.77
N VAL A 122 5.75 14.73 -2.04
CA VAL A 122 4.29 14.67 -1.87
C VAL A 122 3.89 14.96 -0.43
N ARG A 123 4.55 14.35 0.56
CA ARG A 123 4.28 14.61 1.99
C ARG A 123 4.53 16.07 2.37
N LYS A 124 5.62 16.67 1.88
CA LYS A 124 5.96 18.08 2.14
C LYS A 124 4.94 19.03 1.50
N LEU A 125 4.59 18.80 0.24
CA LEU A 125 3.63 19.61 -0.50
C LEU A 125 2.21 19.46 0.07
N LEU A 126 1.81 18.25 0.47
CA LEU A 126 0.54 18.01 1.13
C LEU A 126 0.49 18.67 2.52
N GLY A 127 1.60 18.62 3.28
CA GLY A 127 1.73 19.32 4.55
C GLY A 127 1.56 20.84 4.40
N LYS A 128 2.06 21.41 3.29
CA LYS A 128 1.90 22.83 2.96
C LYS A 128 0.47 23.15 2.50
N SER A 129 -0.15 22.28 1.70
CA SER A 129 -1.51 22.51 1.15
C SER A 129 -2.62 22.56 2.20
N PHE A 130 -2.40 21.97 3.38
CA PHE A 130 -3.32 22.09 4.51
C PHE A 130 -3.36 23.49 5.14
N LYS A 131 -2.32 24.30 4.93
CA LYS A 131 -2.15 25.60 5.62
C LYS A 131 -2.19 26.78 4.65
N GLU A 132 -1.62 26.58 3.46
CA GLU A 132 -1.37 27.64 2.50
C GLU A 132 -1.72 27.19 1.07
N PRO A 133 -2.07 28.13 0.18
CA PRO A 133 -2.20 27.83 -1.24
C PRO A 133 -0.84 27.43 -1.83
N LEU A 134 -0.86 26.40 -2.66
CA LEU A 134 0.32 25.93 -3.38
C LEU A 134 0.59 26.81 -4.61
N THR A 135 1.87 26.98 -4.93
CA THR A 135 2.31 27.70 -6.12
C THR A 135 2.04 26.84 -7.36
N ARG A 136 1.77 27.43 -8.53
CA ARG A 136 1.48 26.68 -9.77
C ARG A 136 2.51 25.59 -10.09
N ASP A 137 3.80 25.87 -9.87
CA ASP A 137 4.87 24.89 -10.06
C ASP A 137 4.77 23.73 -9.06
N GLU A 138 4.43 24.01 -7.81
CA GLU A 138 4.22 23.00 -6.77
C GLU A 138 2.99 22.14 -7.05
N GLU A 139 1.88 22.74 -7.53
CA GLU A 139 0.69 22.00 -7.97
C GLU A 139 1.03 21.02 -9.09
N TYR A 140 1.82 21.47 -10.07
CA TYR A 140 2.25 20.63 -11.20
C TYR A 140 3.15 19.49 -10.74
N GLN A 141 4.16 19.76 -9.90
CA GLN A 141 5.04 18.73 -9.34
C GLN A 141 4.26 17.70 -8.51
N PHE A 142 3.28 18.16 -7.73
CA PHE A 142 2.41 17.29 -6.94
C PHE A 142 1.57 16.37 -7.85
N THR A 143 0.91 16.95 -8.84
CA THR A 143 0.05 16.23 -9.78
C THR A 143 0.85 15.16 -10.52
N LEU A 144 2.03 15.51 -11.06
CA LEU A 144 2.92 14.55 -11.74
C LEU A 144 3.36 13.40 -10.84
N ALA A 145 3.75 13.71 -9.58
CA ALA A 145 4.22 12.69 -8.65
C ALA A 145 3.11 11.69 -8.30
N VAL A 146 1.89 12.20 -8.09
CA VAL A 146 0.71 11.40 -7.73
C VAL A 146 0.11 10.65 -8.92
N GLU A 147 0.19 11.18 -10.14
CA GLU A 147 -0.25 10.47 -11.35
C GLU A 147 0.54 9.19 -11.57
N LYS A 148 1.85 9.22 -11.31
CA LYS A 148 2.71 8.04 -11.45
C LYS A 148 2.45 7.00 -10.36
N GLU A 149 2.12 7.43 -9.14
CA GLU A 149 1.80 6.53 -8.04
C GLU A 149 0.70 7.09 -7.11
N PRO A 150 -0.57 6.66 -7.28
CA PRO A 150 -1.69 7.21 -6.51
C PRO A 150 -1.68 6.78 -5.03
N LYS A 151 -0.92 5.73 -4.67
CA LYS A 151 -0.77 5.28 -3.27
C LYS A 151 -0.02 6.29 -2.40
N LEU A 152 0.75 7.20 -3.00
CA LEU A 152 1.49 8.25 -2.30
C LEU A 152 0.56 9.21 -1.54
N ILE A 153 -0.70 9.34 -1.96
CA ILE A 153 -1.71 10.17 -1.28
C ILE A 153 -1.90 9.67 0.17
N LEU A 154 -2.03 8.35 0.35
CA LEU A 154 -2.25 7.72 1.65
C LEU A 154 -0.98 7.77 2.51
N GLN A 155 0.18 7.50 1.90
CA GLN A 155 1.49 7.59 2.58
C GLN A 155 1.90 9.03 2.94
N GLY A 156 1.32 10.01 2.23
CA GLY A 156 1.48 11.44 2.47
C GLY A 156 0.74 11.91 3.73
N GLY A 157 -0.16 11.10 4.29
CA GLY A 157 -0.92 11.44 5.50
C GLY A 157 -2.19 12.25 5.23
N LEU A 158 -2.78 12.10 4.04
CA LEU A 158 -4.14 12.55 3.80
C LEU A 158 -5.09 11.71 4.65
N THR A 159 -5.91 12.39 5.44
CA THR A 159 -6.96 11.80 6.27
C THR A 159 -8.26 12.51 5.90
N PRO A 160 -9.43 11.86 5.95
CA PRO A 160 -10.70 12.48 5.58
C PRO A 160 -10.95 13.80 6.31
N THR A 161 -10.62 13.86 7.60
CA THR A 161 -10.71 15.08 8.44
C THR A 161 -9.92 16.28 7.92
N LYS A 162 -8.87 16.08 7.11
CA LYS A 162 -8.04 17.14 6.54
C LYS A 162 -8.45 17.51 5.12
N LEU A 163 -9.34 16.75 4.49
CA LEU A 163 -9.87 17.07 3.16
C LEU A 163 -10.50 18.48 3.09
N PRO A 164 -11.29 18.93 4.09
CA PRO A 164 -11.86 20.28 4.06
C PRO A 164 -10.82 21.38 3.98
N LEU A 165 -9.71 21.22 4.68
CA LEU A 165 -8.61 22.20 4.67
C LEU A 165 -7.97 22.33 3.28
N ILE A 166 -7.90 21.24 2.51
CA ILE A 166 -7.41 21.29 1.13
C ILE A 166 -8.43 21.96 0.23
N VAL A 167 -9.72 21.64 0.40
CA VAL A 167 -10.80 22.24 -0.41
C VAL A 167 -10.83 23.76 -0.26
N GLU A 168 -10.63 24.27 0.96
CA GLU A 168 -10.64 25.71 1.21
C GLU A 168 -9.42 26.44 0.64
N ASN A 169 -8.22 25.86 0.75
CA ASN A 169 -6.97 26.51 0.34
C ASN A 169 -6.59 26.23 -1.11
N ASN A 170 -6.93 25.06 -1.64
CA ASN A 170 -6.41 24.51 -2.89
C ASN A 170 -7.49 23.64 -3.62
N PRO A 171 -8.54 24.26 -4.20
CA PRO A 171 -9.66 23.52 -4.80
C PRO A 171 -9.25 22.64 -5.98
N THR A 172 -8.30 23.08 -6.81
CA THR A 172 -7.84 22.31 -7.98
C THR A 172 -7.16 21.00 -7.58
N ILE A 173 -6.37 21.03 -6.50
CA ILE A 173 -5.73 19.84 -5.95
C ILE A 173 -6.76 18.93 -5.29
N ALA A 174 -7.76 19.47 -4.60
CA ALA A 174 -8.83 18.69 -4.00
C ALA A 174 -9.61 17.87 -5.05
N ILE A 175 -9.91 18.48 -6.20
CA ILE A 175 -10.55 17.79 -7.34
C ILE A 175 -9.67 16.63 -7.82
N PHE A 176 -8.39 16.91 -8.09
CA PHE A 176 -7.46 15.90 -8.58
C PHE A 176 -7.29 14.75 -7.58
N LEU A 177 -7.09 15.05 -6.29
CA LEU A 177 -6.95 14.05 -5.23
C LEU A 177 -8.19 13.18 -5.10
N THR A 178 -9.37 13.79 -4.99
CA THR A 178 -10.62 13.06 -4.83
C THR A 178 -10.91 12.19 -6.07
N GLY A 179 -10.62 12.72 -7.27
CA GLY A 179 -10.67 11.96 -8.51
C GLY A 179 -9.73 10.74 -8.50
N LYS A 180 -8.49 10.89 -8.01
CA LYS A 180 -7.56 9.75 -7.90
C LYS A 180 -7.93 8.77 -6.78
N LEU A 181 -8.60 9.23 -5.72
CA LEU A 181 -9.09 8.38 -4.63
C LEU A 181 -10.20 7.42 -5.07
N THR A 182 -10.92 7.72 -6.16
CA THR A 182 -11.93 6.79 -6.73
C THR A 182 -11.35 5.43 -7.12
N ASN A 183 -10.04 5.35 -7.41
CA ASN A 183 -9.35 4.10 -7.69
C ASN A 183 -9.26 3.18 -6.45
N PHE A 184 -9.59 3.69 -5.26
CA PHE A 184 -9.55 2.98 -3.99
C PHE A 184 -10.97 2.86 -3.38
N PRO A 185 -11.75 1.84 -3.78
CA PRO A 185 -13.18 1.74 -3.45
C PRO A 185 -13.47 1.60 -1.94
N ASN A 186 -12.52 1.07 -1.16
CA ASN A 186 -12.71 0.86 0.28
C ASN A 186 -12.55 2.15 1.10
N LEU A 187 -11.81 3.13 0.58
CA LEU A 187 -11.51 4.37 1.31
C LEU A 187 -12.37 5.54 0.82
N ILE A 188 -12.77 5.55 -0.45
CA ILE A 188 -13.46 6.69 -1.06
C ILE A 188 -14.71 7.13 -0.28
N ASN A 189 -15.49 6.19 0.26
CA ASN A 189 -16.74 6.51 0.98
C ASN A 189 -16.53 7.44 2.17
N GLU A 190 -15.47 7.25 2.96
CA GLU A 190 -15.17 8.10 4.13
C GLU A 190 -14.78 9.53 3.71
N TYR A 191 -14.05 9.64 2.60
CA TYR A 191 -13.70 10.93 1.99
C TYR A 191 -14.92 11.63 1.39
N LEU A 192 -15.81 10.89 0.72
CA LEU A 192 -17.04 11.43 0.16
C LEU A 192 -18.02 11.88 1.25
N GLU A 193 -18.16 11.10 2.32
CA GLU A 193 -18.98 11.50 3.47
C GLU A 193 -18.45 12.78 4.11
N THR A 194 -17.12 12.87 4.30
CA THR A 194 -16.51 14.11 4.80
C THR A 194 -16.72 15.27 3.83
N LEU A 195 -16.61 15.04 2.51
CA LEU A 195 -16.84 16.05 1.47
C LEU A 195 -18.28 16.58 1.50
N VAL A 196 -19.25 15.68 1.68
CA VAL A 196 -20.67 15.98 1.80
C VAL A 196 -21.00 16.69 3.11
N SER A 197 -20.22 16.44 4.17
CA SER A 197 -20.45 17.07 5.48
C SER A 197 -19.80 18.45 5.64
N MET A 198 -19.11 18.98 4.62
CA MET A 198 -18.49 20.29 4.70
C MET A 198 -19.50 21.44 4.63
N GLU A 199 -19.13 22.60 5.15
CA GLU A 199 -19.92 23.82 5.00
C GLU A 199 -19.96 24.29 3.54
N MET A 200 -21.10 24.85 3.15
CA MET A 200 -21.36 25.34 1.79
C MET A 200 -20.50 26.59 1.51
N SER A 201 -19.40 26.39 0.78
CA SER A 201 -18.53 27.46 0.28
C SER A 201 -18.43 27.44 -1.25
N LEU A 202 -17.94 28.53 -1.85
CA LEU A 202 -17.68 28.58 -3.29
C LEU A 202 -16.73 27.45 -3.71
N HIS A 203 -15.64 27.25 -2.97
CA HIS A 203 -14.64 26.22 -3.26
C HIS A 203 -15.22 24.81 -3.12
N SER A 204 -16.04 24.55 -2.08
CA SER A 204 -16.69 23.25 -1.88
C SER A 204 -17.63 22.90 -3.04
N ILE A 205 -18.42 23.88 -3.50
CA ILE A 205 -19.38 23.69 -4.61
C ILE A 205 -18.67 23.56 -5.95
N GLU A 206 -17.59 24.30 -6.19
CA GLU A 206 -16.77 24.13 -7.40
C GLU A 206 -16.19 22.72 -7.48
N VAL A 207 -15.59 22.25 -6.38
CA VAL A 207 -15.02 20.91 -6.26
C VAL A 207 -16.10 19.85 -6.51
N LEU A 208 -17.27 19.97 -5.87
CA LEU A 208 -18.37 19.02 -6.07
C LEU A 208 -18.97 19.05 -7.47
N ASN A 209 -19.11 20.22 -8.08
CA ASN A 209 -19.60 20.32 -9.45
C ASN A 209 -18.63 19.63 -10.41
N ASN A 210 -17.33 19.89 -10.28
CA ASN A 210 -16.33 19.23 -11.12
C ASN A 210 -16.29 17.71 -10.88
N LEU A 211 -16.25 17.29 -9.61
CA LEU A 211 -16.26 15.88 -9.26
C LEU A 211 -17.53 15.20 -9.77
N SER A 212 -18.71 15.83 -9.71
CA SER A 212 -19.96 15.21 -10.19
C SER A 212 -19.92 14.85 -11.68
N THR A 213 -19.05 15.51 -12.47
CA THR A 213 -18.84 15.18 -13.88
C THR A 213 -17.78 14.10 -14.10
N THR A 214 -16.82 13.97 -13.18
CA THR A 214 -15.63 13.12 -13.33
C THR A 214 -15.73 11.82 -12.54
N VAL A 215 -16.52 11.82 -11.47
CA VAL A 215 -16.70 10.73 -10.50
C VAL A 215 -18.17 10.34 -10.47
N ASP A 216 -18.45 9.04 -10.57
CA ASP A 216 -19.79 8.51 -10.37
C ASP A 216 -20.08 8.41 -8.88
N PHE A 217 -20.84 9.37 -8.36
CA PHE A 217 -21.33 9.34 -6.99
C PHE A 217 -22.53 8.39 -6.90
N PRO A 218 -22.60 7.54 -5.86
CA PRO A 218 -23.83 6.83 -5.56
C PRO A 218 -24.96 7.82 -5.25
N THR A 219 -26.16 7.51 -5.72
CA THR A 219 -27.34 8.40 -5.65
C THR A 219 -27.71 8.75 -4.22
N GLU A 220 -27.48 7.85 -3.27
CA GLU A 220 -27.77 8.03 -1.84
C GLU A 220 -26.93 9.17 -1.25
N PHE A 221 -25.65 9.25 -1.60
CA PHE A 221 -24.76 10.32 -1.12
C PHE A 221 -25.14 11.68 -1.71
N LEU A 222 -25.54 11.71 -2.99
CA LEU A 222 -26.00 12.94 -3.63
C LEU A 222 -27.31 13.43 -3.00
N GLN A 223 -28.27 12.55 -2.75
CA GLN A 223 -29.54 12.90 -2.10
C GLN A 223 -29.30 13.48 -0.70
N LEU A 224 -28.48 12.80 0.12
CA LEU A 224 -28.12 13.28 1.46
C LEU A 224 -27.45 14.66 1.41
N TYR A 225 -26.52 14.85 0.47
CA TYR A 225 -25.86 16.14 0.28
C TYR A 225 -26.84 17.23 -0.13
N ILE A 226 -27.77 16.93 -1.05
CA ILE A 226 -28.79 17.87 -1.49
C ILE A 226 -29.67 18.27 -0.31
N THR A 227 -30.20 17.32 0.47
CA THR A 227 -31.01 17.63 1.66
C THR A 227 -30.25 18.53 2.63
N ARG A 228 -28.98 18.21 2.94
CA ARG A 228 -28.09 19.05 3.77
C ARG A 228 -27.92 20.46 3.17
N CYS A 229 -27.78 20.60 1.85
CA CYS A 229 -27.67 21.89 1.18
C CYS A 229 -28.94 22.73 1.36
N LEU A 230 -30.12 22.11 1.22
CA LEU A 230 -31.41 22.79 1.36
C LEU A 230 -31.61 23.26 2.81
N GLU A 231 -31.33 22.40 3.78
CA GLU A 231 -31.37 22.74 5.22
C GLU A 231 -30.38 23.85 5.58
N SER A 232 -29.15 23.77 5.08
CA SER A 232 -28.11 24.78 5.29
C SER A 232 -28.56 26.15 4.77
N CYS A 233 -29.19 26.21 3.60
CA CYS A 233 -29.75 27.44 3.03
C CYS A 233 -30.79 28.10 3.95
N GLN A 234 -31.58 27.33 4.70
CA GLN A 234 -32.59 27.85 5.62
C GLN A 234 -31.98 28.38 6.94
N SER A 235 -30.83 27.84 7.36
CA SER A 235 -30.16 28.18 8.63
C SER A 235 -29.41 29.51 8.61
N PHE A 236 -29.11 30.08 7.43
CA PHE A 236 -28.36 31.35 7.33
C PHE A 236 -29.12 32.54 7.94
N LYS A 237 -28.47 33.24 8.88
CA LYS A 237 -29.01 34.45 9.53
C LYS A 237 -28.96 35.69 8.64
N ASP A 238 -27.90 35.84 7.84
CA ASP A 238 -27.74 36.97 6.92
C ASP A 238 -28.41 36.69 5.58
N ARG A 239 -29.38 37.52 5.24
CA ARG A 239 -30.16 37.44 4.01
C ARG A 239 -29.32 37.58 2.74
N ASN A 240 -28.21 38.31 2.78
CA ASN A 240 -27.33 38.45 1.61
C ASN A 240 -26.49 37.19 1.38
N GLN A 241 -25.93 36.63 2.46
CA GLN A 241 -25.18 35.38 2.39
C GLN A 241 -26.10 34.22 1.98
N GLN A 242 -27.32 34.17 2.53
CA GLN A 242 -28.35 33.22 2.13
C GLN A 242 -28.66 33.32 0.63
N GLN A 243 -28.91 34.51 0.09
CA GLN A 243 -29.17 34.67 -1.34
C GLN A 243 -28.02 34.18 -2.21
N ARG A 244 -26.77 34.43 -1.81
CA ARG A 244 -25.59 33.93 -2.53
C ARG A 244 -25.51 32.41 -2.49
N CYS A 245 -25.72 31.80 -1.32
CA CYS A 245 -25.71 30.35 -1.15
C CYS A 245 -26.81 29.69 -1.99
N VAL A 246 -28.04 30.19 -1.91
CA VAL A 246 -29.17 29.66 -2.70
C VAL A 246 -28.88 29.74 -4.20
N ARG A 247 -28.28 30.83 -4.69
CA ARG A 247 -27.87 30.91 -6.10
C ARG A 247 -26.88 29.83 -6.49
N LEU A 248 -25.86 29.58 -5.66
CA LEU A 248 -24.85 28.56 -5.90
C LEU A 248 -25.47 27.15 -5.91
N VAL A 249 -26.34 26.86 -4.94
CA VAL A 249 -27.07 25.58 -4.85
C VAL A 249 -27.98 25.37 -6.06
N CYS A 250 -28.72 26.40 -6.47
CA CYS A 250 -29.58 26.30 -7.66
C CYS A 250 -28.77 26.02 -8.94
N VAL A 251 -27.62 26.67 -9.12
CA VAL A 251 -26.74 26.41 -10.28
C VAL A 251 -26.18 24.99 -10.22
N PHE A 252 -25.72 24.55 -9.04
CA PHE A 252 -25.23 23.19 -8.83
C PHE A 252 -26.30 22.12 -9.14
N LEU A 253 -27.52 22.29 -8.63
CA LEU A 253 -28.64 21.39 -8.93
C LEU A 253 -28.98 21.38 -10.42
N GLN A 254 -28.97 22.53 -11.10
CA GLN A 254 -29.16 22.59 -12.55
C GLN A 254 -28.06 21.84 -13.31
N CYS A 255 -26.81 21.89 -12.84
CA CYS A 255 -25.71 21.11 -13.39
C CYS A 255 -25.93 19.60 -13.20
N LEU A 256 -26.31 19.15 -12.01
CA LEU A 256 -26.60 17.74 -11.74
C LEU A 256 -27.73 17.19 -12.61
N ILE A 257 -28.82 17.96 -12.77
CA ILE A 257 -29.98 17.58 -13.60
C ILE A 257 -29.57 17.50 -15.08
N ARG A 258 -28.84 18.50 -15.60
CA ARG A 258 -28.41 18.52 -17.00
C ARG A 258 -27.46 17.37 -17.35
N ASN A 259 -26.58 17.01 -16.42
CA ASN A 259 -25.63 15.91 -16.60
C ASN A 259 -26.25 14.53 -16.35
N LYS A 260 -27.55 14.45 -16.02
CA LYS A 260 -28.29 13.21 -15.70
C LYS A 260 -27.65 12.36 -14.60
N LYS A 261 -26.94 13.01 -13.66
CA LYS A 261 -26.33 12.34 -12.50
C LYS A 261 -27.30 12.21 -11.31
N PHE A 262 -28.40 12.96 -11.36
CA PHE A 262 -29.42 13.01 -10.34
C PHE A 262 -30.80 12.95 -10.98
N ASN A 263 -31.68 12.09 -10.46
CA ASN A 263 -33.07 12.02 -10.87
C ASN A 263 -33.91 12.97 -9.99
N PRO A 264 -34.44 14.08 -10.53
CA PRO A 264 -35.22 15.03 -9.74
C PRO A 264 -36.54 14.48 -9.20
N GLN A 265 -37.04 13.37 -9.76
CA GLN A 265 -38.27 12.72 -9.29
C GLN A 265 -38.15 12.19 -7.86
N ASP A 266 -36.97 11.73 -7.46
CA ASP A 266 -36.76 11.08 -6.17
C ASP A 266 -36.92 12.06 -4.99
N MET A 267 -36.74 13.36 -5.24
CA MET A 267 -36.83 14.44 -4.23
C MET A 267 -37.70 15.61 -4.68
N PHE A 268 -38.67 15.35 -5.56
CA PHE A 268 -39.41 16.42 -6.22
C PHE A 268 -40.13 17.36 -5.25
N ALA A 269 -40.77 16.81 -4.21
CA ALA A 269 -41.51 17.58 -3.21
C ALA A 269 -40.60 18.52 -2.40
N GLU A 270 -39.42 18.06 -1.97
CA GLU A 270 -38.45 18.87 -1.22
C GLU A 270 -37.87 19.99 -2.10
N LEU A 271 -37.49 19.66 -3.33
CA LEU A 271 -36.94 20.64 -4.28
C LEU A 271 -37.98 21.69 -4.68
N GLN A 272 -39.24 21.28 -4.86
CA GLN A 272 -40.35 22.20 -5.14
C GLN A 272 -40.60 23.14 -3.96
N ALA A 273 -40.68 22.60 -2.74
CA ALA A 273 -40.89 23.41 -1.54
C ALA A 273 -39.78 24.47 -1.39
N PHE A 274 -38.53 24.07 -1.58
CA PHE A 274 -37.38 24.97 -1.57
C PHE A 274 -37.47 26.06 -2.65
N CYS A 275 -37.82 25.70 -3.89
CA CYS A 275 -37.95 26.67 -4.96
C CYS A 275 -39.07 27.69 -4.72
N ILE A 276 -40.16 27.28 -4.07
CA ILE A 276 -41.27 28.16 -3.70
C ILE A 276 -40.84 29.13 -2.59
N GLU A 277 -40.17 28.60 -1.55
CA GLU A 277 -39.64 29.38 -0.43
C GLU A 277 -38.69 30.49 -0.92
N PHE A 278 -37.77 30.15 -1.83
CA PHE A 278 -36.79 31.08 -2.40
C PHE A 278 -37.17 31.67 -3.76
N SER A 279 -38.46 31.67 -4.11
CA SER A 279 -39.00 32.10 -5.41
C SER A 279 -38.63 33.54 -5.84
N ARG A 280 -38.25 34.41 -4.89
CA ARG A 280 -37.74 35.76 -5.18
C ARG A 280 -36.39 35.76 -5.90
N ILE A 281 -35.64 34.66 -5.83
CA ILE A 281 -34.34 34.49 -6.46
C ILE A 281 -34.56 33.93 -7.87
N ARG A 282 -33.92 34.56 -8.88
CA ARG A 282 -34.14 34.20 -10.30
C ARG A 282 -33.70 32.77 -10.60
N GLU A 283 -32.62 32.34 -9.98
CA GLU A 283 -32.02 31.02 -10.13
C GLU A 283 -32.94 29.91 -9.58
N ALA A 284 -33.62 30.17 -8.46
CA ALA A 284 -34.63 29.27 -7.90
C ALA A 284 -35.88 29.18 -8.80
N ALA A 285 -36.36 30.32 -9.30
CA ALA A 285 -37.46 30.33 -10.27
C ALA A 285 -37.08 29.62 -11.59
N GLY A 286 -35.81 29.71 -12.01
CA GLY A 286 -35.26 28.99 -13.16
C GLY A 286 -35.22 27.48 -12.93
N LEU A 287 -34.74 27.05 -11.76
CA LEU A 287 -34.73 25.63 -11.36
C LEU A 287 -36.15 25.06 -11.31
N PHE A 288 -37.11 25.77 -10.73
CA PHE A 288 -38.51 25.33 -10.68
C PHE A 288 -39.11 25.05 -12.06
N ARG A 289 -38.85 25.93 -13.03
CA ARG A 289 -39.30 25.72 -14.41
C ARG A 289 -38.64 24.51 -15.06
N LEU A 290 -37.35 24.29 -14.79
CA LEU A 290 -36.64 23.12 -15.28
C LEU A 290 -37.24 21.82 -14.72
N LEU A 291 -37.50 21.78 -13.40
CA LEU A 291 -38.14 20.64 -12.74
C LEU A 291 -39.52 20.33 -13.35
N LYS A 292 -40.39 21.35 -13.44
CA LYS A 292 -41.74 21.19 -14.01
C LYS A 292 -41.72 20.72 -15.46
N ASN A 293 -40.77 21.20 -16.27
CA ASN A 293 -40.63 20.75 -17.65
C ASN A 293 -40.30 19.26 -17.74
N MET A 294 -39.46 18.75 -16.82
CA MET A 294 -39.12 17.32 -16.79
C MET A 294 -40.31 16.45 -16.40
N ASP A 295 -41.10 16.85 -15.39
CA ASP A 295 -42.32 16.12 -15.04
C ASP A 295 -43.30 16.04 -16.20
N THR A 296 -43.44 17.12 -16.97
CA THR A 296 -44.37 17.15 -18.11
C THR A 296 -43.91 16.29 -19.29
N ILE A 297 -42.62 16.02 -19.41
CA ILE A 297 -42.05 15.18 -20.47
C ILE A 297 -42.21 13.71 -20.09
N ASP A 298 -41.94 13.34 -18.84
CA ASP A 298 -42.09 11.95 -18.38
C ASP A 298 -43.56 11.51 -18.33
N ASN A 299 -44.50 12.42 -18.03
CA ASN A 299 -45.94 12.14 -18.06
C ASN A 299 -46.55 12.07 -19.50
N LYS A 300 -45.75 12.31 -20.54
CA LYS A 300 -46.19 12.27 -21.96
C LYS A 300 -45.69 11.05 -22.73
N VAL A 301 -44.90 10.19 -22.10
CA VAL A 301 -44.44 8.89 -22.61
C VAL A 301 -45.24 7.79 -21.94
#